data_AF-A0A6B3HAC4-F1
#
_entry.id   AF-A0A6B3HAC4-F1
#
_cell.length_a   1.000
_cell.length_b   1.000
_cell.length_c   1.000
_cell.angle_alpha   90.00
_cell.angle_beta   90.00
_cell.angle_gamma   90.00
#
_symmetry.space_group_name_H-M   'P 1'
#
loop_
_entity.id
_entity.type
_entity.pdbx_description
1 polymer ?
#
loop_
_entity_poly.entity_id
_entity_poly.type
_entity_poly.pdbx_seq_one_letter_code
_entity_poly.pdbx_strand_id
1 'polypeptide(L)'
;AAEEPREAAGPAVPGPYAIGPDAHERTPDEAAAPSDSVPAPRPALDQQPAEPAERVTDKGLPKRTPKLTAPAAAPKKRAGGVDAEKLRRRLGGFHSGAQAGRRDVEAEIAEQPDLAGPTGEAQGDSAEEARS
;
A
#
# COMPACT_ATOMS: atom_id res chain seq x y z
N ALA A 1 -4.99 10.33 -42.84
CA ALA A 1 -5.29 10.42 -41.41
C ALA A 1 -6.37 9.40 -41.12
N ALA A 2 -6.04 8.32 -40.42
CA ALA A 2 -7.04 7.37 -39.94
C ALA A 2 -7.25 7.69 -38.45
N GLU A 3 -8.44 8.12 -38.08
CA GLU A 3 -8.86 8.22 -36.67
C GLU A 3 -9.06 6.81 -36.13
N GLU A 4 -8.28 6.44 -35.12
CA GLU A 4 -8.56 5.28 -34.28
C GLU A 4 -9.82 5.57 -33.44
N PRO A 5 -10.80 4.66 -33.37
CA PRO A 5 -11.95 4.85 -32.51
C PRO A 5 -11.48 4.74 -31.06
N ARG A 6 -11.70 5.80 -30.28
CA ARG A 6 -11.51 5.80 -28.84
C ARG A 6 -12.43 4.75 -28.24
N GLU A 7 -11.84 3.66 -27.76
CA GLU A 7 -12.50 2.62 -27.00
C GLU A 7 -13.12 3.26 -25.76
N ALA A 8 -14.45 3.43 -25.80
CA ALA A 8 -15.20 3.91 -24.65
C ALA A 8 -15.06 2.86 -23.55
N ALA A 9 -14.25 3.18 -22.53
CA ALA A 9 -14.11 2.36 -21.34
C ALA A 9 -15.51 2.18 -20.72
N GLY A 10 -16.06 0.97 -20.85
CA GLY A 10 -17.30 0.59 -20.18
C GLY A 10 -17.15 0.71 -18.66
N PRO A 11 -18.26 0.78 -17.91
CA PRO A 11 -18.20 0.88 -16.46
C PRO A 11 -17.47 -0.34 -15.89
N ALA A 12 -16.31 -0.10 -15.28
CA ALA A 12 -15.54 -1.14 -14.62
C ALA A 12 -16.38 -1.72 -13.48
N VAL A 13 -16.71 -3.01 -13.58
CA VAL A 13 -17.44 -3.71 -12.53
C VAL A 13 -16.52 -3.77 -11.30
N PRO A 14 -16.93 -3.24 -10.13
CA PRO A 14 -16.09 -3.27 -8.94
C PRO A 14 -15.81 -4.72 -8.57
N GLY A 15 -14.52 -5.08 -8.53
CA GLY A 15 -14.09 -6.40 -8.09
C GLY A 15 -14.46 -6.67 -6.63
N PRO A 16 -14.38 -7.92 -6.14
CA PRO A 16 -14.80 -8.31 -4.79
C PRO A 16 -14.01 -7.62 -3.66
N TYR A 17 -12.96 -6.87 -3.99
CA TYR A 17 -12.12 -6.10 -3.06
C TYR A 17 -12.22 -4.58 -3.27
N ALA A 18 -13.14 -4.10 -4.12
CA ALA A 18 -13.39 -2.68 -4.30
C ALA A 18 -14.14 -2.12 -3.08
N ILE A 19 -13.38 -1.71 -2.06
CA ILE A 19 -13.89 -1.12 -0.83
C ILE A 19 -13.67 0.39 -0.90
N GLY A 20 -14.71 1.12 -1.28
CA GLY A 20 -14.74 2.58 -1.28
C GLY A 20 -14.17 3.25 -2.54
N PRO A 21 -14.25 4.58 -2.63
CA PRO A 21 -13.72 5.33 -3.77
C PRO A 21 -12.20 5.20 -3.85
N ASP A 22 -11.69 4.97 -5.06
CA ASP A 22 -10.23 4.84 -5.33
C ASP A 22 -9.45 6.13 -5.01
N ALA A 23 -10.13 7.26 -4.87
CA ALA A 23 -9.56 8.54 -4.51
C ALA A 23 -10.18 9.08 -3.22
N HIS A 24 -9.32 9.43 -2.26
CA HIS A 24 -9.71 10.19 -1.07
C HIS A 24 -9.46 11.67 -1.32
N GLU A 25 -10.54 12.46 -1.40
CA GLU A 25 -10.44 13.91 -1.47
C GLU A 25 -10.06 14.48 -0.09
N ARG A 26 -9.04 15.34 -0.05
CA ARG A 26 -8.61 16.03 1.16
C ARG A 26 -9.34 17.36 1.24
N THR A 27 -10.00 17.64 2.36
CA THR A 27 -10.50 19.00 2.65
C THR A 27 -9.32 19.97 2.67
N PRO A 28 -9.39 21.11 1.95
CA PRO A 28 -8.34 22.12 2.02
C PRO A 28 -8.20 22.61 3.46
N ASP A 29 -6.96 22.74 3.93
CA ASP A 29 -6.65 23.31 5.24
C ASP A 29 -6.97 24.81 5.20
N GLU A 30 -7.97 25.25 5.96
CA GLU A 30 -8.34 26.67 6.12
C GLU A 30 -7.34 27.39 7.04
N ALA A 31 -6.06 27.27 6.72
CA ALA A 31 -4.96 27.92 7.45
C ALA A 31 -3.77 28.20 6.51
N ALA A 32 -4.04 28.76 5.33
CA ALA A 32 -3.00 29.34 4.49
C ALA A 32 -3.51 30.55 3.72
N ALA A 33 -4.00 31.56 4.44
CA ALA A 33 -3.79 32.92 3.95
C ALA A 33 -2.35 33.30 4.31
N PRO A 34 -1.43 33.48 3.35
CA PRO A 34 -0.25 34.29 3.63
C PRO A 34 -0.78 35.67 4.01
N SER A 35 -0.69 36.02 5.29
CA SER A 35 -0.78 37.41 5.68
C SER A 35 0.44 38.08 5.05
N ASP A 36 0.25 38.62 3.84
CA ASP A 36 1.10 39.65 3.24
C ASP A 36 0.96 40.93 4.06
N SER A 37 1.26 40.84 5.35
CA SER A 37 1.59 42.01 6.14
C SER A 37 3.06 42.24 5.92
N VAL A 38 3.40 42.76 4.74
CA VAL A 38 4.70 43.40 4.49
C VAL A 38 4.85 44.47 5.57
N PRO A 39 5.79 44.36 6.53
CA PRO A 39 6.02 45.46 7.44
C PRO A 39 6.57 46.61 6.57
N ALA A 40 5.88 47.75 6.59
CA ALA A 40 6.37 48.97 5.97
C ALA A 40 7.84 49.22 6.39
N PRO A 41 8.71 49.70 5.48
CA PRO A 41 10.10 49.97 5.81
C PRO A 41 10.15 51.00 6.93
N ARG A 42 10.58 50.58 8.12
CA ARG A 42 10.88 51.48 9.24
C ARG A 42 12.15 52.27 8.86
N PRO A 43 12.24 53.57 9.17
CA PRO A 43 13.46 54.32 8.90
C PRO A 43 14.62 53.67 9.64
N ALA A 44 15.76 53.58 8.95
CA ALA A 44 16.98 52.95 9.42
C ALA A 44 17.55 53.71 10.63
N LEU A 45 17.12 53.32 11.83
CA LEU A 45 17.84 53.56 13.06
C LEU A 45 18.73 52.32 13.28
N ASP A 46 20.01 52.51 13.01
CA ASP A 46 21.14 51.71 13.50
C ASP A 46 20.93 50.19 13.48
N GLN A 47 21.13 49.58 12.31
CA GLN A 47 21.26 48.11 12.19
C GLN A 47 22.63 47.67 12.70
N GLN A 48 22.80 47.75 14.02
CA GLN A 48 23.77 46.91 14.72
C GLN A 48 23.35 45.44 14.48
N PRO A 49 24.27 44.49 14.24
CA PRO A 49 23.91 43.09 14.11
C PRO A 49 23.24 42.67 15.41
N ALA A 50 21.91 42.62 15.39
CA ALA A 50 21.15 42.14 16.52
C ALA A 50 21.51 40.66 16.65
N GLU A 51 22.20 40.32 17.74
CA GLU A 51 22.27 38.95 18.25
C GLU A 51 20.90 38.30 18.04
N PRO A 52 20.81 37.10 17.42
CA PRO A 52 19.54 36.53 17.06
C PRO A 52 18.76 36.28 18.34
N ALA A 53 17.80 37.16 18.64
CA ALA A 53 16.89 36.96 19.75
C ALA A 53 16.32 35.55 19.64
N GLU A 54 16.47 34.76 20.72
CA GLU A 54 16.06 33.37 20.73
C GLU A 54 14.60 33.30 20.30
N ARG A 55 14.27 32.47 19.31
CA ARG A 55 12.89 32.37 18.81
C ARG A 55 12.06 31.62 19.85
N VAL A 56 11.33 32.39 20.65
CA VAL A 56 10.47 31.90 21.73
C VAL A 56 8.99 31.93 21.31
N THR A 57 8.19 31.02 21.86
CA THR A 57 6.72 31.00 21.73
C THR A 57 6.06 32.01 22.71
N ASP A 58 4.77 32.28 22.55
CA ASP A 58 4.00 33.14 23.47
C ASP A 58 4.03 32.68 24.95
N LYS A 59 4.48 31.43 25.16
CA LYS A 59 4.62 30.80 26.47
C LYS A 59 6.05 30.76 26.99
N GLY A 60 6.97 31.52 26.39
CA GLY A 60 8.35 31.57 26.87
C GLY A 60 9.20 30.34 26.51
N LEU A 61 8.63 29.36 25.79
CA LEU A 61 9.35 28.14 25.40
C LEU A 61 10.01 28.31 24.03
N PRO A 62 11.27 27.87 23.83
CA PRO A 62 11.90 27.89 22.51
C PRO A 62 11.03 27.22 21.45
N LYS A 63 10.96 27.81 20.25
CA LYS A 63 10.19 27.21 19.16
C LYS A 63 10.75 25.80 18.88
N ARG A 64 9.86 24.81 18.86
CA ARG A 64 10.13 23.43 18.46
C ARG A 64 10.42 23.37 16.96
N THR A 65 11.58 23.87 16.57
CA THR A 65 12.10 23.70 15.21
C THR A 65 12.71 22.30 15.14
N PRO A 66 12.28 21.45 14.19
CA PRO A 66 12.95 20.18 13.96
C PRO A 66 14.42 20.47 13.64
N LYS A 67 15.35 19.77 14.29
CA LYS A 67 16.78 19.89 14.01
C LYS A 67 16.98 19.57 12.53
N LEU A 68 17.57 20.51 11.79
CA LEU A 68 17.98 20.27 10.40
C LEU A 68 19.15 19.28 10.42
N THR A 69 18.83 17.99 10.42
CA THR A 69 19.79 16.90 10.28
C THR A 69 20.05 16.64 8.81
N ALA A 70 21.27 16.24 8.45
CA ALA A 70 21.57 15.78 7.10
C ALA A 70 20.60 14.66 6.67
N PRO A 71 20.14 14.64 5.41
CA PRO A 71 19.28 13.56 4.92
C PRO A 71 20.00 12.21 5.04
N ALA A 72 19.24 11.16 5.37
CA ALA A 72 19.77 9.81 5.46
C ALA A 72 20.41 9.38 4.14
N ALA A 73 21.56 8.71 4.21
CA ALA A 73 22.26 8.24 3.03
C ALA A 73 21.38 7.27 2.21
N ALA A 74 21.46 7.35 0.88
CA ALA A 74 20.69 6.49 -0.01
C ALA A 74 21.04 5.01 0.23
N PRO A 75 20.05 4.09 0.20
CA PRO A 75 20.31 2.68 0.38
C PRO A 75 21.20 2.15 -0.75
N LYS A 76 22.24 1.39 -0.38
CA LYS A 76 23.17 0.80 -1.34
C LYS A 76 22.42 -0.22 -2.22
N LYS A 77 22.62 -0.14 -3.54
CA LYS A 77 22.14 -1.18 -4.46
C LYS A 77 22.80 -2.50 -4.09
N ARG A 78 21.99 -3.54 -3.86
CA ARG A 78 22.47 -4.88 -3.55
C ARG A 78 23.14 -5.43 -4.80
N ALA A 79 24.42 -5.82 -4.68
CA ALA A 79 25.12 -6.47 -5.77
C ALA A 79 24.64 -7.93 -5.85
N GLY A 80 24.00 -8.28 -6.97
CA GLY A 80 23.57 -9.65 -7.28
C GLY A 80 22.06 -9.83 -7.37
N GLY A 81 21.63 -10.59 -8.38
CA GLY A 81 20.26 -11.07 -8.51
C GLY A 81 19.93 -12.15 -7.47
N VAL A 82 18.64 -12.37 -7.22
CA VAL A 82 18.17 -13.49 -6.39
C VAL A 82 18.39 -14.80 -7.15
N ASP A 83 19.01 -15.77 -6.48
CA ASP A 83 19.09 -17.16 -6.97
C ASP A 83 17.67 -17.74 -7.10
N ALA A 84 17.25 -17.96 -8.35
CA ALA A 84 15.91 -18.40 -8.69
C ALA A 84 15.59 -19.80 -8.13
N GLU A 85 16.56 -20.72 -8.07
CA GLU A 85 16.32 -22.05 -7.49
C GLU A 85 16.16 -21.98 -5.97
N LYS A 86 16.97 -21.17 -5.30
CA LYS A 86 16.80 -20.92 -3.86
C LYS A 86 15.45 -20.26 -3.57
N LEU A 87 14.99 -19.35 -4.42
CA LEU A 87 13.68 -18.70 -4.27
C LEU A 87 12.54 -19.69 -4.52
N ARG A 88 12.61 -20.50 -5.58
CA ARG A 88 11.65 -21.59 -5.85
C ARG A 88 11.55 -22.57 -4.69
N ARG A 89 12.68 -22.96 -4.08
CA ARG A 89 12.67 -23.83 -2.89
C ARG A 89 12.01 -23.15 -1.69
N ARG A 90 12.30 -21.87 -1.46
CA ARG A 90 11.73 -21.10 -0.33
C ARG A 90 10.24 -20.85 -0.50
N LEU A 91 9.78 -20.56 -1.72
CA LEU A 91 8.37 -20.33 -2.04
C LEU A 91 7.60 -21.63 -2.28
N GLY A 92 8.29 -22.71 -2.65
CA GLY A 92 7.72 -24.04 -2.85
C GLY A 92 7.31 -24.75 -1.55
N GLY A 93 7.64 -24.19 -0.39
CA GLY A 93 7.29 -24.77 0.91
C GLY A 93 5.79 -24.98 1.12
N PHE A 94 4.95 -24.04 0.66
CA PHE A 94 3.49 -24.18 0.75
C PHE A 94 2.96 -25.34 -0.11
N HIS A 95 3.46 -25.46 -1.35
CA HIS A 95 3.06 -26.54 -2.26
C HIS A 95 3.50 -27.91 -1.74
N SER A 96 4.74 -28.03 -1.27
CA SER A 96 5.24 -29.26 -0.65
C SER A 96 4.49 -29.62 0.63
N GLY A 97 4.15 -28.62 1.47
CA GLY A 97 3.34 -28.82 2.67
C GLY A 97 1.91 -29.27 2.36
N ALA A 98 1.27 -28.67 1.34
CA ALA A 98 -0.06 -29.08 0.89
C ALA A 98 -0.08 -30.51 0.33
N GLN A 99 0.96 -30.92 -0.41
CA GLN A 99 1.09 -32.30 -0.85
C GLN A 99 1.31 -33.28 0.31
N ALA A 100 2.14 -32.92 1.29
CA ALA A 100 2.37 -33.75 2.47
C ALA A 100 1.07 -33.94 3.26
N GLY A 101 0.36 -32.84 3.57
CA GLY A 101 -0.92 -32.91 4.27
C GLY A 101 -1.99 -33.70 3.52
N ARG A 102 -2.03 -33.66 2.18
CA ARG A 102 -2.90 -34.55 1.40
C ARG A 102 -2.57 -36.03 1.62
N ARG A 103 -1.28 -36.39 1.59
CA ARG A 103 -0.86 -37.78 1.85
C ARG A 103 -1.17 -38.23 3.27
N ASP A 104 -1.02 -37.33 4.24
CA ASP A 104 -1.33 -37.63 5.64
C ASP A 104 -2.83 -37.90 5.82
N VAL A 105 -3.70 -37.10 5.20
CA VAL A 105 -5.16 -37.31 5.18
C VAL A 105 -5.55 -38.58 4.42
N GLU A 106 -4.94 -38.84 3.27
CA GLU A 106 -5.16 -40.07 2.51
C GLU A 106 -4.80 -41.32 3.33
N ALA A 107 -3.72 -41.26 4.12
CA ALA A 107 -3.33 -42.34 5.01
C ALA A 107 -4.34 -42.54 6.16
N GLU A 108 -4.82 -41.45 6.77
CA GLU A 108 -5.85 -41.50 7.81
C GLU A 108 -7.16 -42.08 7.29
N ILE A 109 -7.59 -41.68 6.08
CA ILE A 109 -8.79 -42.22 5.43
C ILE A 109 -8.60 -43.70 5.07
N ALA A 110 -7.41 -44.11 4.64
CA ALA A 110 -7.12 -45.52 4.35
C ALA A 110 -7.16 -46.39 5.61
N GLU A 111 -6.76 -45.85 6.77
CA GLU A 111 -6.84 -46.52 8.07
C GLU A 111 -8.26 -46.49 8.66
N GLN A 112 -8.99 -45.40 8.45
CA GLN A 112 -10.34 -45.16 8.96
C GLN A 112 -11.28 -44.77 7.82
N PRO A 113 -11.77 -45.75 7.04
CA PRO A 113 -12.62 -45.49 5.87
C PRO A 113 -13.95 -44.83 6.24
N ASP A 114 -14.39 -44.95 7.50
CA ASP A 114 -15.59 -44.28 8.01
C ASP A 114 -15.44 -42.74 8.10
N LEU A 115 -14.20 -42.21 8.05
CA LEU A 115 -13.91 -40.77 7.98
C LEU A 115 -13.99 -40.21 6.55
N ALA A 116 -14.01 -41.08 5.53
CA ALA A 116 -14.41 -40.70 4.19
C ALA A 116 -15.92 -40.47 4.18
N GLY A 117 -16.37 -39.32 4.68
CA GLY A 117 -17.73 -38.84 4.45
C GLY A 117 -18.08 -38.87 2.95
N PRO A 118 -19.36 -38.77 2.56
CA PRO A 118 -19.80 -38.95 1.18
C PRO A 118 -18.92 -38.11 0.27
N THR A 119 -18.09 -38.78 -0.51
CA THR A 119 -17.08 -38.16 -1.36
C THR A 119 -17.80 -37.16 -2.24
N GLY A 120 -17.49 -35.88 -2.08
CA GLY A 120 -18.08 -34.80 -2.85
C GLY A 120 -17.79 -34.99 -4.33
N GLU A 121 -18.66 -35.74 -5.00
CA GLU A 121 -18.90 -35.73 -6.42
C GLU A 121 -19.54 -34.40 -6.80
N ALA A 122 -18.77 -33.31 -6.67
CA ALA A 122 -19.01 -32.07 -7.38
C ALA A 122 -18.56 -32.20 -8.84
N GLN A 123 -18.93 -33.31 -9.48
CA GLN A 123 -18.72 -33.53 -10.90
C GLN A 123 -19.95 -32.99 -11.65
N GLY A 124 -19.95 -31.67 -11.84
CA GLY A 124 -20.77 -30.92 -12.79
C GLY A 124 -22.09 -31.52 -13.25
N ASP A 125 -23.14 -31.43 -12.42
CA ASP A 125 -24.53 -31.57 -12.83
C ASP A 125 -25.16 -30.20 -13.12
N SER A 126 -24.69 -29.50 -14.16
CA SER A 126 -25.30 -28.22 -14.58
C SER A 126 -25.71 -28.23 -16.05
N ALA A 127 -26.12 -29.39 -16.59
CA ALA A 127 -26.44 -29.55 -18.00
C ALA A 127 -27.92 -29.84 -18.32
N GLU A 128 -28.85 -29.82 -17.35
CA GLU A 128 -30.24 -30.28 -17.57
C GLU A 128 -31.34 -29.23 -17.30
N GLU A 129 -31.19 -27.96 -17.70
CA GLU A 129 -32.31 -26.99 -17.61
C GLU A 129 -32.62 -26.21 -18.91
N ALA A 130 -32.07 -26.60 -20.06
CA ALA A 130 -32.32 -25.93 -21.34
C ALA A 130 -33.25 -26.69 -22.30
N ARG A 131 -34.18 -27.50 -21.78
CA ARG A 131 -35.19 -28.16 -22.62
C ARG A 131 -36.53 -28.34 -21.91
N SER A 132 -37.28 -27.25 -21.79
CA SER A 132 -38.76 -27.24 -21.72
C SER A 132 -39.28 -25.87 -22.12
#